data_AF-A0A087TEU7-F1
#
_entry.id   AF-A0A087TEU7-F1
#
_cell.length_a   1.000
_cell.length_b   1.000
_cell.length_c   1.000
_cell.angle_alpha   90.00
_cell.angle_beta   90.00
_cell.angle_gamma   90.00
#
_symmetry.space_group_name_H-M   'P 1'
#
loop_
_entity.id
_entity.type
_entity.pdbx_description
1 polymer ?
#
loop_
_entity_poly.entity_id
_entity_poly.type
_entity_poly.pdbx_seq_one_letter_code
_entity_poly.pdbx_strand_id
1 'polypeptide(L)'
;MRHITAIVPSGQGVWISVQSSPVIHLYHVSTYNLLLELNITTSVTQMLNACDEIIRQHKLACLRVSSLCVEKGLLWIGTSAGIILNLTIPFISSTTTQIDVVPHIVGMSHGHFGHVRFLTSICALSGKDSFSSEGTSKQFSQFKYSDVTAGPSTSSAVPYSSLVISGGDGYEDFGNLTTTETAGRDDSTNHLLMWRV
;
A
#
# COMPACT_ATOMS: atom_id res chain seq x y z
N MET A 1 -5.40 -23.44 -12.26
CA MET A 1 -6.18 -22.50 -11.44
C MET A 1 -5.23 -21.45 -10.89
N ARG A 2 -5.46 -20.15 -11.10
CA ARG A 2 -4.68 -19.10 -10.41
C ARG A 2 -5.27 -18.89 -9.02
N HIS A 3 -4.45 -18.83 -7.98
CA HIS A 3 -4.93 -18.59 -6.62
C HIS A 3 -4.99 -17.10 -6.29
N ILE A 4 -5.84 -16.74 -5.34
CA ILE A 4 -5.94 -15.39 -4.79
C ILE A 4 -4.74 -15.15 -3.87
N THR A 5 -4.06 -14.01 -4.03
CA THR A 5 -2.87 -13.66 -3.24
C THR A 5 -3.17 -12.68 -2.11
N ALA A 6 -4.19 -11.83 -2.25
CA ALA A 6 -4.66 -10.95 -1.20
C ALA A 6 -6.14 -10.63 -1.38
N ILE A 7 -6.83 -10.43 -0.25
CA ILE A 7 -8.22 -9.98 -0.17
C ILE A 7 -8.28 -8.87 0.87
N VAL A 8 -8.74 -7.68 0.51
CA VAL A 8 -8.90 -6.57 1.45
C VAL A 8 -10.30 -5.94 1.32
N PRO A 9 -11.07 -5.84 2.42
CA PRO A 9 -12.40 -5.24 2.38
C PRO A 9 -12.33 -3.70 2.36
N SER A 10 -13.30 -3.07 1.73
CA SER A 10 -13.46 -1.61 1.71
C SER A 10 -14.94 -1.21 1.60
N GLY A 11 -15.61 -1.04 2.75
CA GLY A 11 -17.05 -0.74 2.78
C GLY A 11 -17.86 -1.87 2.12
N GLN A 12 -18.62 -1.54 1.07
CA GLN A 12 -19.42 -2.51 0.30
C GLN A 12 -18.62 -3.23 -0.80
N GLY A 13 -17.33 -2.92 -0.94
CA GLY A 13 -16.42 -3.54 -1.89
C GLY A 13 -15.41 -4.47 -1.24
N VAL A 14 -14.91 -5.44 -2.02
CA VAL A 14 -13.77 -6.28 -1.67
C VAL A 14 -12.78 -6.27 -2.82
N TRP A 15 -11.55 -5.89 -2.53
CA TRP A 15 -10.45 -5.91 -3.49
C TRP A 15 -9.71 -7.24 -3.43
N ILE A 16 -9.40 -7.78 -4.60
CA ILE A 16 -8.77 -9.09 -4.76
C ILE A 16 -7.61 -8.98 -5.75
N SER A 17 -6.44 -9.48 -5.34
CA SER A 17 -5.32 -9.73 -6.23
C SER A 17 -5.17 -11.22 -6.53
N VAL A 18 -4.66 -11.53 -7.72
CA VAL A 18 -4.50 -12.90 -8.20
C VAL A 18 -3.03 -13.18 -8.47
N GLN A 19 -2.62 -14.44 -8.33
CA GLN A 19 -1.23 -14.85 -8.52
C GLN A 19 -0.67 -14.41 -9.87
N SER A 20 0.53 -13.83 -9.84
CA SER A 20 1.31 -13.41 -11.02
C SER A 20 0.53 -12.50 -11.97
N SER A 21 -0.31 -11.63 -11.40
CA SER A 21 -1.11 -10.67 -12.16
C SER A 21 -0.84 -9.24 -11.71
N PRO A 22 -0.66 -8.28 -12.65
CA PRO A 22 -0.70 -6.85 -12.36
C PRO A 22 -2.13 -6.29 -12.34
N VAL A 23 -3.14 -7.17 -12.41
CA VAL A 23 -4.55 -6.79 -12.41
C VAL A 23 -5.17 -7.13 -11.06
N ILE A 24 -5.89 -6.16 -10.49
CA ILE A 24 -6.72 -6.33 -9.30
C ILE A 24 -8.19 -6.16 -9.65
N HIS A 25 -9.04 -6.81 -8.86
CA HIS A 25 -10.47 -6.85 -9.09
C HIS A 25 -11.19 -6.29 -7.86
N LEU A 26 -12.22 -5.50 -8.09
CA LEU A 26 -13.13 -5.01 -7.07
C LEU A 26 -14.48 -5.72 -7.23
N TYR A 27 -14.90 -6.44 -6.21
CA TYR A 27 -16.21 -7.10 -6.17
C TYR A 27 -17.13 -6.42 -5.18
N HIS A 28 -18.42 -6.45 -5.47
CA HIS A 28 -19.43 -6.07 -4.49
C HIS A 28 -19.61 -7.19 -3.45
N VAL A 29 -19.61 -6.85 -2.16
CA VAL A 29 -19.61 -7.84 -1.06
C VAL A 29 -20.89 -8.70 -1.00
N SER A 30 -22.07 -8.11 -1.25
CA SER A 30 -23.35 -8.83 -1.17
C SER A 30 -23.79 -9.50 -2.48
N THR A 31 -23.59 -8.85 -3.63
CA THR A 31 -24.04 -9.37 -4.94
C THR A 31 -22.99 -10.23 -5.63
N TYR A 32 -21.74 -10.19 -5.17
CA TYR A 32 -20.59 -10.88 -5.78
C TYR A 32 -20.30 -10.49 -7.23
N ASN A 33 -20.89 -9.39 -7.71
CA ASN A 33 -20.63 -8.87 -9.04
C ASN A 33 -19.25 -8.21 -9.10
N LEU A 34 -18.55 -8.40 -10.21
CA LEU A 34 -17.34 -7.66 -10.53
C LEU A 34 -17.72 -6.21 -10.86
N LEU A 35 -17.21 -5.26 -10.08
CA LEU A 35 -17.48 -3.85 -10.26
C LEU A 35 -16.42 -3.13 -11.09
N LEU A 36 -15.16 -3.53 -10.93
CA LEU A 36 -14.01 -2.93 -11.62
C LEU A 36 -12.88 -3.94 -11.77
N GLU A 37 -12.25 -3.95 -12.93
CA GLU A 37 -10.95 -4.57 -13.18
C GLU A 37 -9.93 -3.44 -13.38
N LEU A 38 -8.84 -3.45 -12.60
CA LEU A 38 -7.85 -2.39 -12.63
C LEU A 38 -6.45 -2.96 -12.90
N ASN A 39 -5.85 -2.54 -14.01
CA ASN A 39 -4.48 -2.90 -14.39
C ASN A 39 -3.49 -1.81 -13.97
N ILE A 40 -2.52 -2.16 -13.11
CA ILE A 40 -1.53 -1.20 -12.59
C ILE A 40 -0.30 -1.01 -13.48
N THR A 41 -0.18 -1.77 -14.58
CA THR A 41 1.02 -1.81 -15.43
C THR A 41 1.43 -0.43 -15.92
N THR A 42 0.49 0.36 -16.42
CA THR A 42 0.78 1.71 -16.95
C THR A 42 1.38 2.63 -15.89
N SER A 43 0.81 2.63 -14.67
CA SER A 43 1.29 3.45 -13.56
C SER A 43 2.69 3.02 -13.10
N VAL A 44 2.96 1.71 -13.07
CA VAL A 44 4.30 1.19 -12.74
C VAL A 44 5.32 1.55 -13.82
N THR A 45 4.98 1.37 -15.10
CA THR A 45 5.87 1.74 -16.21
C THR A 45 6.23 3.23 -16.15
N GLN A 46 5.27 4.10 -15.82
CA GLN A 46 5.52 5.54 -15.66
C GLN A 46 6.52 5.84 -14.54
N MET A 47 6.40 5.16 -13.40
CA MET A 47 7.34 5.29 -12.27
C MET A 47 8.75 4.76 -12.59
N LEU A 48 8.85 3.77 -13.48
CA LEU A 48 10.13 3.20 -13.91
C LEU A 48 10.76 3.91 -15.12
N ASN A 49 10.16 4.99 -15.63
CA ASN A 49 10.67 5.69 -16.82
C ASN A 49 12.10 6.24 -16.65
N ALA A 50 12.48 6.54 -15.41
CA ALA A 50 13.82 7.04 -15.08
C ALA A 50 14.85 5.93 -14.88
N CYS A 51 14.43 4.66 -14.78
CA CYS A 51 15.32 3.53 -14.57
C CYS A 51 16.00 3.12 -15.88
N ASP A 52 17.20 2.54 -15.77
CA ASP A 52 17.89 1.92 -16.92
C ASP A 52 17.00 0.88 -17.60
N GLU A 53 17.04 0.84 -18.93
CA GLU A 53 16.17 -0.02 -19.73
C GLU A 53 16.23 -1.49 -19.30
N ILE A 54 17.43 -1.98 -18.98
CA ILE A 54 17.67 -3.35 -18.53
C ILE A 54 16.93 -3.62 -17.21
N ILE A 55 17.05 -2.71 -16.25
CA ILE A 55 16.40 -2.82 -14.94
C ILE A 55 14.88 -2.71 -15.11
N ARG A 56 14.42 -1.74 -15.90
CA ARG A 56 13.00 -1.52 -16.18
C ARG A 56 12.35 -2.76 -16.79
N GLN A 57 12.96 -3.35 -17.82
CA GLN A 57 12.46 -4.57 -18.46
C GLN A 57 12.41 -5.74 -17.49
N HIS A 58 13.43 -5.91 -16.64
CA HIS A 58 13.44 -6.96 -15.62
C HIS A 58 12.30 -6.80 -14.61
N LYS A 59 12.11 -5.59 -14.06
CA LYS A 59 11.04 -5.27 -13.11
C LYS A 59 9.65 -5.46 -13.74
N LEU A 60 9.47 -5.06 -15.01
CA LEU A 60 8.20 -5.21 -15.73
C LEU A 60 7.88 -6.67 -16.12
N ALA A 61 8.89 -7.47 -16.50
CA ALA A 61 8.69 -8.87 -16.87
C ALA A 61 8.17 -9.73 -15.71
N CYS A 62 8.47 -9.34 -14.47
CA CYS A 62 8.03 -10.00 -13.25
C CYS A 62 6.91 -9.24 -12.53
N LEU A 63 6.26 -8.26 -13.19
CA LEU A 63 5.28 -7.39 -12.56
C LEU A 63 4.03 -8.16 -12.08
N ARG A 64 3.73 -8.02 -10.80
CA ARG A 64 2.52 -8.53 -10.15
C ARG A 64 2.21 -7.69 -8.91
N VAL A 65 0.95 -7.74 -8.47
CA VAL A 65 0.58 -7.26 -7.13
C VAL A 65 1.07 -8.26 -6.09
N SER A 66 1.81 -7.77 -5.09
CA SER A 66 2.42 -8.57 -4.03
C SER A 66 1.77 -8.36 -2.66
N SER A 67 1.16 -7.19 -2.41
CA SER A 67 0.42 -6.90 -1.19
C SER A 67 -0.65 -5.85 -1.42
N LEU A 68 -1.70 -5.88 -0.59
CA LEU A 68 -2.78 -4.90 -0.58
C LEU A 68 -3.06 -4.47 0.86
N CYS A 69 -3.44 -3.21 1.05
CA CYS A 69 -3.91 -2.69 2.33
C CYS A 69 -4.94 -1.59 2.07
N VAL A 70 -5.93 -1.44 2.94
CA VAL A 70 -6.91 -0.35 2.88
C VAL A 70 -6.74 0.48 4.13
N GLU A 71 -6.62 1.79 3.96
CA GLU A 71 -6.56 2.72 5.10
C GLU A 71 -7.14 4.08 4.73
N LYS A 72 -8.01 4.63 5.59
CA LYS A 72 -8.64 5.97 5.43
C LYS A 72 -9.21 6.25 4.03
N GLY A 73 -9.86 5.24 3.42
CA GLY A 73 -10.48 5.39 2.10
C GLY A 73 -9.49 5.33 0.92
N LEU A 74 -8.22 5.01 1.18
CA LEU A 74 -7.22 4.72 0.16
C LEU A 74 -6.97 3.21 0.09
N LEU A 75 -6.87 2.69 -1.13
CA LEU A 75 -6.31 1.37 -1.39
C LEU A 75 -4.82 1.54 -1.66
N TRP A 76 -3.99 0.85 -0.90
CA TRP A 76 -2.55 0.75 -1.07
C TRP A 76 -2.19 -0.57 -1.74
N ILE A 77 -1.31 -0.50 -2.74
CA ILE A 77 -0.93 -1.61 -3.60
C ILE A 77 0.60 -1.72 -3.60
N GLY A 78 1.11 -2.83 -3.09
CA GLY A 78 2.52 -3.19 -3.19
C GLY A 78 2.76 -4.02 -4.43
N THR A 79 3.84 -3.73 -5.14
CA THR A 79 4.19 -4.41 -6.40
C THR A 79 5.46 -5.24 -6.28
N SER A 80 5.64 -6.20 -7.18
CA SER A 80 6.90 -6.92 -7.32
C SER A 80 8.05 -6.05 -7.84
N ALA A 81 7.78 -4.89 -8.44
CA ALA A 81 8.82 -3.93 -8.85
C ALA A 81 9.34 -3.08 -7.68
N GLY A 82 8.74 -3.22 -6.49
CA GLY A 82 9.07 -2.45 -5.29
C GLY A 82 8.39 -1.10 -5.19
N ILE A 83 7.68 -0.70 -6.25
CA ILE A 83 6.83 0.49 -6.27
C ILE A 83 5.59 0.24 -5.42
N ILE A 84 5.21 1.26 -4.65
CA ILE A 84 3.99 1.31 -3.88
C ILE A 84 3.06 2.31 -4.55
N LEU A 85 1.82 1.89 -4.79
CA LEU A 85 0.79 2.72 -5.39
C LEU A 85 -0.32 2.94 -4.37
N ASN A 86 -1.06 4.04 -4.52
CA ASN A 86 -2.34 4.21 -3.86
C ASN A 86 -3.39 4.79 -4.81
N LEU A 87 -4.65 4.59 -4.45
CA LEU A 87 -5.79 5.21 -5.12
C LEU A 87 -6.92 5.46 -4.12
N THR A 88 -7.75 6.45 -4.42
CA THR A 88 -8.99 6.68 -3.68
C THR A 88 -10.00 5.61 -4.03
N ILE A 89 -10.55 4.97 -3.00
CA ILE A 89 -11.55 3.91 -3.17
C ILE A 89 -12.85 4.57 -3.68
N PRO A 90 -13.43 4.09 -4.79
CA PRO A 90 -14.68 4.62 -5.30
C PRO A 90 -15.81 4.36 -4.30
N PHE A 91 -16.81 5.24 -4.28
CA PHE A 91 -17.99 5.02 -3.47
C PHE A 91 -18.83 3.86 -4.04
N ILE A 92 -19.13 2.87 -3.21
CA ILE A 92 -19.91 1.68 -3.57
C ILE A 92 -21.15 1.64 -2.69
N SER A 93 -22.33 1.69 -3.31
CA SER A 93 -23.62 1.51 -2.65
C SER A 93 -24.16 0.11 -2.91
N SER A 94 -25.22 -0.27 -2.19
CA SER A 94 -25.89 -1.57 -2.36
C SER A 94 -26.49 -1.81 -3.77
N THR A 95 -26.65 -0.75 -4.56
CA THR A 95 -27.17 -0.80 -5.93
C THR A 95 -26.08 -0.64 -6.99
N THR A 96 -24.82 -0.48 -6.58
CA THR A 96 -23.69 -0.35 -7.52
C THR A 96 -23.47 -1.66 -8.24
N THR A 97 -23.62 -1.65 -9.56
CA THR A 97 -23.38 -2.81 -10.44
C THR A 97 -22.07 -2.71 -11.21
N GLN A 98 -21.55 -1.50 -11.41
CA GLN A 98 -20.31 -1.22 -12.15
C GLN A 98 -19.70 0.11 -11.67
N ILE A 99 -18.39 0.26 -11.81
CA ILE A 99 -17.67 1.54 -11.66
C ILE A 99 -17.22 2.01 -13.04
N ASP A 100 -17.79 3.11 -13.53
CA ASP A 100 -17.51 3.62 -14.89
C ASP A 100 -16.25 4.49 -14.96
N VAL A 101 -15.88 5.13 -13.83
CA VAL A 101 -14.69 6.00 -13.76
C VAL A 101 -13.54 5.21 -13.14
N VAL A 102 -12.51 4.98 -13.95
CA VAL A 102 -11.26 4.36 -13.48
C VAL A 102 -10.60 5.27 -12.43
N PRO A 103 -10.36 4.79 -11.19
CA PRO A 103 -9.71 5.59 -10.16
C PRO A 103 -8.30 6.02 -10.59
N HIS A 104 -7.94 7.25 -10.26
CA HIS A 104 -6.58 7.74 -10.50
C HIS A 104 -5.59 7.03 -9.57
N ILE A 105 -4.57 6.38 -10.15
CA ILE A 105 -3.52 5.67 -9.42
C ILE A 105 -2.34 6.62 -9.23
N VAL A 106 -1.89 6.77 -7.99
CA VAL A 106 -0.72 7.56 -7.61
C VAL A 106 0.42 6.63 -7.22
N GLY A 107 1.61 6.83 -7.78
CA GLY A 107 2.82 6.13 -7.37
C GLY A 107 3.57 6.90 -6.28
N MET A 108 4.03 6.20 -5.26
CA MET A 108 4.88 6.78 -4.22
C MET A 108 6.31 6.94 -4.72
N SER A 109 6.91 8.10 -4.46
CA SER A 109 8.31 8.38 -4.82
C SER A 109 9.28 7.41 -4.15
N HIS A 110 8.97 6.96 -2.95
CA HIS A 110 9.80 6.02 -2.20
C HIS A 110 9.18 4.62 -2.24
N GLY A 111 10.02 3.62 -2.47
CA GLY A 111 9.64 2.23 -2.39
C GLY A 111 10.84 1.34 -2.15
N HIS A 112 10.71 0.10 -2.57
CA HIS A 112 11.70 -0.94 -2.36
C HIS A 112 12.47 -1.22 -3.65
N PHE A 113 13.69 -1.71 -3.50
CA PHE A 113 14.48 -2.19 -4.63
C PHE A 113 13.89 -3.49 -5.19
N GLY A 114 13.52 -4.41 -4.29
CA GLY A 114 12.86 -5.69 -4.58
C GLY A 114 11.36 -5.68 -4.32
N HIS A 115 10.78 -6.84 -4.04
CA HIS A 115 9.33 -6.96 -3.88
C HIS A 115 8.83 -6.26 -2.61
N VAL A 116 7.67 -5.60 -2.69
CA VAL A 116 6.93 -5.20 -1.48
C VAL A 116 6.37 -6.47 -0.82
N ARG A 117 6.94 -6.90 0.30
CA ARG A 117 6.61 -8.16 0.98
C ARG A 117 5.32 -8.08 1.78
N PHE A 118 5.04 -6.93 2.38
CA PHE A 118 3.78 -6.68 3.06
C PHE A 118 3.44 -5.18 3.05
N LEU A 119 2.14 -4.91 3.20
CA LEU A 119 1.59 -3.62 3.57
C LEU A 119 0.70 -3.84 4.78
N THR A 120 0.79 -2.94 5.76
CA THR A 120 -0.08 -2.97 6.93
C THR A 120 -0.41 -1.55 7.36
N SER A 121 -1.55 -1.37 8.00
CA SER A 121 -1.90 -0.09 8.61
C SER A 121 -1.95 -0.24 10.12
N ILE A 122 -1.47 0.81 10.81
CA ILE A 122 -1.61 0.95 12.25
C ILE A 122 -2.30 2.27 12.56
N CYS A 123 -3.24 2.21 13.52
CA CYS A 123 -3.85 3.39 14.10
C CYS A 123 -3.10 3.74 15.39
N ALA A 124 -2.45 4.91 15.42
CA ALA A 124 -1.77 5.42 16.59
C ALA A 124 -2.61 6.51 17.26
N LEU A 125 -2.73 6.44 18.58
CA LEU A 125 -3.20 7.56 19.39
C LEU A 125 -2.26 8.74 19.13
N SER A 126 -2.79 9.89 18.73
CA SER A 126 -1.97 11.10 18.56
C SER A 126 -1.60 11.65 19.94
N GLY A 127 -0.62 11.03 20.57
CA GLY A 127 0.14 11.63 21.66
C GLY A 127 1.04 12.72 21.07
N LYS A 128 1.06 13.89 21.68
CA LYS A 128 2.00 14.97 21.33
C LYS A 128 3.43 14.55 21.67
N ASP A 129 4.03 13.66 20.89
CA ASP A 129 5.45 13.36 20.99
C ASP A 129 6.16 13.91 19.77
N SER A 130 6.67 15.13 19.95
CA SER A 130 7.65 15.77 19.10
C SER A 130 8.82 14.81 18.90
N PHE A 131 9.05 14.34 17.67
CA PHE A 131 10.27 13.64 17.30
C PHE A 131 11.46 14.60 17.48
N SER A 132 12.07 14.58 18.66
CA SER A 132 13.43 15.09 18.86
C SER A 132 14.38 13.93 18.57
N SER A 133 15.21 14.14 17.54
CA SER A 133 16.28 13.23 17.18
C SER A 133 17.35 13.30 18.26
N GLU A 134 17.40 12.29 19.14
CA GLU A 134 18.62 11.96 19.89
C GLU A 134 18.53 10.51 20.35
N GLY A 135 19.63 9.78 20.17
CA GLY A 135 19.71 8.35 20.38
C GLY A 135 19.46 7.91 21.82
N THR A 136 19.41 6.58 21.97
CA THR A 136 19.31 5.79 23.21
C THR A 136 17.92 5.20 23.50
N SER A 137 17.78 3.95 23.04
CA SER A 137 17.03 2.85 23.65
C SER A 137 16.03 3.21 24.76
N LYS A 138 14.74 3.33 24.41
CA LYS A 138 13.65 3.25 25.39
C LYS A 138 12.52 2.35 24.91
N GLN A 139 12.35 1.30 25.72
CA GLN A 139 11.22 0.40 25.94
C GLN A 139 10.02 0.47 24.98
N PHE A 140 9.80 -0.67 24.33
CA PHE A 140 8.58 -1.07 23.65
C PHE A 140 7.38 -0.95 24.61
N SER A 141 6.67 0.18 24.58
CA SER A 141 5.38 0.30 25.26
C SER A 141 4.40 -0.62 24.56
N GLN A 142 4.08 -1.72 25.22
CA GLN A 142 3.09 -2.72 24.86
C GLN A 142 1.81 -2.04 24.30
N PHE A 143 1.62 -2.09 22.99
CA PHE A 143 0.38 -1.67 22.34
C PHE A 143 -0.74 -2.59 22.85
N LYS A 144 -1.52 -2.10 23.83
CA LYS A 144 -2.76 -2.75 24.23
C LYS A 144 -3.74 -2.58 23.07
N TYR A 145 -4.09 -3.69 22.41
CA TYR A 145 -5.32 -3.78 21.64
C TYR A 145 -6.48 -3.52 22.60
N SER A 146 -7.00 -2.29 22.61
CA SER A 146 -8.27 -2.01 23.26
C SER A 146 -9.38 -2.55 22.36
N ASP A 147 -9.94 -3.67 22.78
CA ASP A 147 -11.17 -4.27 22.29
C ASP A 147 -12.28 -3.19 22.29
N VAL A 148 -12.82 -2.86 21.10
CA VAL A 148 -13.87 -1.85 20.93
C VAL A 148 -15.22 -2.51 21.24
N THR A 149 -15.45 -2.79 22.52
CA THR A 149 -16.76 -3.17 23.06
C THR A 149 -17.10 -2.33 24.28
N ALA A 150 -17.30 -1.02 24.07
CA ALA A 150 -17.94 -0.16 25.06
C ALA A 150 -18.85 0.86 24.37
N GLY A 151 -20.10 0.93 24.84
CA GLY A 151 -21.21 1.69 24.27
C GLY A 151 -21.04 3.23 24.21
N PRO A 152 -22.11 3.95 23.83
CA PRO A 152 -22.01 5.34 23.40
C PRO A 152 -21.77 6.26 24.60
N SER A 153 -20.54 6.73 24.74
CA SER A 153 -20.22 7.87 25.60
C SER A 153 -19.77 9.03 24.73
N THR A 154 -20.52 10.14 24.83
CA THR A 154 -20.20 11.45 24.30
C THR A 154 -18.82 11.89 24.78
N SER A 155 -17.79 11.60 23.99
CA SER A 155 -16.41 11.95 24.29
C SER A 155 -15.79 12.59 23.04
N SER A 156 -15.22 13.77 23.22
CA SER A 156 -14.42 14.49 22.23
C SER A 156 -13.46 13.52 21.53
N ALA A 157 -13.60 13.36 20.22
CA ALA A 157 -12.81 12.43 19.43
C ALA A 157 -11.32 12.65 19.69
N VAL A 158 -10.68 11.67 20.33
CA VAL A 158 -9.22 11.66 20.49
C VAL A 158 -8.63 11.69 19.09
N PRO A 159 -7.72 12.62 18.75
CA PRO A 159 -7.10 12.61 17.43
C PRO A 159 -6.29 11.32 17.28
N TYR A 160 -6.60 10.52 16.26
CA TYR A 160 -5.80 9.35 15.88
C TYR A 160 -5.04 9.68 14.60
N SER A 161 -3.75 9.36 14.57
CA SER A 161 -2.95 9.40 13.34
C SER A 161 -2.88 7.99 12.77
N SER A 162 -3.22 7.82 11.50
CA SER A 162 -3.04 6.53 10.85
C SER A 162 -1.71 6.50 10.13
N LEU A 163 -1.10 5.32 10.11
CA LEU A 163 0.16 5.06 9.44
C LEU A 163 0.02 3.82 8.58
N VAL A 164 0.50 3.90 7.34
CA VAL A 164 0.71 2.74 6.48
C VAL A 164 2.18 2.40 6.49
N ILE A 165 2.50 1.12 6.68
CA ILE A 165 3.86 0.59 6.75
C ILE A 165 4.02 -0.42 5.62
N SER A 166 5.08 -0.27 4.82
CA SER A 166 5.53 -1.30 3.89
C SER A 166 6.81 -1.95 4.38
N GLY A 167 6.98 -3.23 4.08
CA GLY A 167 8.24 -3.93 4.23
C GLY A 167 8.66 -4.60 2.93
N GLY A 168 9.94 -4.53 2.60
CA GLY A 168 10.49 -5.05 1.35
C GLY A 168 12.00 -5.01 1.29
N ASP A 169 12.56 -5.43 0.15
CA ASP A 169 14.00 -5.54 -0.04
C ASP A 169 14.57 -4.19 -0.53
N GLY A 170 15.56 -3.64 0.17
CA GLY A 170 16.18 -2.36 -0.17
C GLY A 170 15.25 -1.15 -0.05
N TYR A 171 15.84 0.02 -0.30
CA TYR A 171 15.17 1.30 -0.43
C TYR A 171 15.49 1.87 -1.81
N GLU A 172 14.47 2.37 -2.51
CA GLU A 172 14.60 2.98 -3.83
C GLU A 172 13.79 4.29 -3.87
N ASP A 173 14.41 5.34 -4.41
CA ASP A 173 13.76 6.63 -4.66
C ASP A 173 13.50 6.78 -6.17
N PHE A 174 12.26 6.55 -6.57
CA PHE A 174 11.77 6.70 -7.94
C PHE A 174 11.60 8.17 -8.36
N GLY A 175 11.75 9.13 -7.43
CA GLY A 175 11.64 10.56 -7.70
C GLY A 175 12.97 11.26 -8.00
N ASN A 176 14.11 10.69 -7.60
CA ASN A 176 15.42 11.33 -7.73
C ASN A 176 16.36 10.61 -8.71
N LEU A 177 16.77 11.31 -9.76
CA LEU A 177 17.55 10.82 -10.90
C LEU A 177 19.07 10.71 -10.66
N THR A 178 19.56 11.07 -9.48
CA THR A 178 21.00 11.37 -9.27
C THR A 178 21.78 10.42 -8.35
N THR A 179 21.14 9.41 -7.76
CA THR A 179 21.80 8.52 -6.78
C THR A 179 21.80 7.07 -7.21
N THR A 180 22.27 6.79 -8.42
CA THR A 180 22.69 5.43 -8.80
C THR A 180 24.02 5.01 -8.17
N GLU A 181 24.76 5.92 -7.51
CA GLU A 181 26.08 5.61 -6.92
C GLU A 181 26.02 4.73 -5.64
N THR A 182 24.85 4.58 -5.02
CA THR A 182 24.63 3.64 -3.89
C THR A 182 23.91 2.34 -4.31
N ALA A 183 23.55 2.20 -5.59
CA ALA A 183 22.89 1.01 -6.10
C ALA A 183 23.74 -0.24 -5.84
N GLY A 184 23.19 -1.25 -5.19
CA GLY A 184 23.88 -2.51 -4.90
C GLY A 184 24.36 -2.69 -3.46
N ARG A 185 24.52 -1.62 -2.66
CA ARG A 185 25.07 -1.75 -1.30
C ARG A 185 24.02 -2.18 -0.27
N ASP A 186 22.79 -1.68 -0.39
CA ASP A 186 21.71 -1.90 0.57
C ASP A 186 20.54 -2.73 0.01
N ASP A 187 20.61 -3.15 -1.25
CA ASP A 187 19.57 -3.90 -1.99
C ASP A 187 19.18 -5.23 -1.32
N SER A 188 20.07 -5.81 -0.52
CA SER A 188 19.87 -7.10 0.17
C SER A 188 19.31 -6.98 1.58
N THR A 189 19.15 -5.76 2.11
CA THR A 189 18.66 -5.53 3.46
C THR A 189 17.16 -5.24 3.47
N ASN A 190 16.45 -5.74 4.49
CA ASN A 190 15.01 -5.47 4.62
C ASN A 190 14.80 -4.05 5.14
N HIS A 191 13.98 -3.28 4.44
CA HIS A 191 13.61 -1.92 4.83
C HIS A 191 12.14 -1.84 5.21
N LEU A 192 11.83 -0.94 6.14
CA LEU A 192 10.46 -0.52 6.46
C LEU A 192 10.27 0.94 6.04
N LEU A 193 9.22 1.20 5.28
CA LEU A 193 8.83 2.56 4.89
C LEU A 193 7.47 2.88 5.49
N MET A 194 7.23 4.14 5.82
CA MET A 194 6.05 4.55 6.56
C MET A 194 5.45 5.85 6.01
N TRP A 195 4.14 5.87 5.82
CA TRP A 195 3.37 7.05 5.40
C TRP A 195 2.29 7.36 6.41
N ARG A 196 2.25 8.62 6.86
CA ARG A 196 1.13 9.13 7.65
C ARG A 196 -0.05 9.42 6.71
N VAL A 197 -1.19 8.82 7.02
CA VAL A 197 -2.47 8.96 6.31
C VAL A 197 -3.44 9.69 7.23
#